data_AF-A0A089KI41-F1
#
_entry.id   AF-A0A089KI41-F1
#
_cell.length_a   1.000
_cell.length_b   1.000
_cell.length_c   1.000
_cell.angle_alpha   90.00
_cell.angle_beta   90.00
_cell.angle_gamma   90.00
#
_symmetry.space_group_name_H-M   'P 1'
#
loop_
_entity.id
_entity.type
_entity.pdbx_description
1 polymer ?
#
loop_
_entity_poly.entity_id
_entity_poly.type
_entity_poly.pdbx_seq_one_letter_code
_entity_poly.pdbx_strand_id
1 'polypeptide(L)'
;MTYYEKSTLNKDEKFALMNLILSSFDDALNMTGVTPGLWCRIRDCLISDLDMFRDLIRYWALIDEDYYEGFELTPYMRELVVQYSL
;
A
#
# COMPACT_ATOMS: atom_id res chain seq x y z
N MET A 1 -5.91 10.65 0.20
CA MET A 1 -6.34 10.04 1.48
C MET A 1 -7.70 10.52 1.99
N THR A 2 -7.97 11.83 2.14
CA THR A 2 -9.23 12.31 2.77
C THR A 2 -10.52 11.81 2.11
N TYR A 3 -10.57 11.69 0.78
CA TYR A 3 -11.74 11.14 0.09
C TYR A 3 -11.90 9.63 0.33
N TYR A 4 -10.80 8.87 0.28
CA TYR A 4 -10.80 7.44 0.55
C TYR A 4 -11.36 7.11 1.94
N GLU A 5 -10.98 7.88 2.96
CA GLU A 5 -11.36 7.65 4.36
C GLU A 5 -12.80 8.08 4.70
N LYS A 6 -13.34 9.09 4.02
CA LYS A 6 -14.62 9.73 4.40
C LYS A 6 -15.80 9.38 3.51
N SER A 7 -15.54 8.86 2.32
CA SER A 7 -16.59 8.54 1.35
C SER A 7 -17.16 7.13 1.54
N THR A 8 -18.42 6.95 1.19
CA THR A 8 -19.06 5.63 1.16
C THR A 8 -18.71 4.92 -0.14
N LEU A 9 -17.51 4.34 -0.18
CA LEU A 9 -17.01 3.59 -1.34
C LEU A 9 -17.38 2.11 -1.23
N ASN A 10 -17.80 1.52 -2.34
CA ASN A 10 -17.94 0.07 -2.45
C ASN A 10 -16.56 -0.62 -2.53
N LYS A 11 -16.54 -1.96 -2.51
CA LYS A 11 -15.27 -2.73 -2.49
C LYS A 11 -14.40 -2.46 -3.71
N ASP A 12 -14.99 -2.41 -4.90
CA ASP A 12 -14.26 -2.21 -6.16
C ASP A 12 -13.68 -0.79 -6.22
N GLU A 13 -14.45 0.21 -5.79
CA GLU A 13 -14.00 1.61 -5.69
C GLU A 13 -12.87 1.77 -4.68
N LYS A 14 -12.97 1.14 -3.50
CA LYS A 14 -11.88 1.12 -2.51
C LYS A 14 -10.64 0.47 -3.10
N PHE A 15 -10.78 -0.68 -3.73
CA PHE A 15 -9.65 -1.39 -4.29
C PHE A 15 -8.97 -0.58 -5.40
N ALA A 16 -9.73 -0.03 -6.34
CA ALA A 16 -9.21 0.80 -7.42
C ALA A 16 -8.52 2.07 -6.89
N LEU A 17 -9.14 2.75 -5.92
CA LEU A 17 -8.58 3.97 -5.36
C LEU A 17 -7.33 3.69 -4.51
N MET A 18 -7.27 2.58 -3.78
CA MET A 18 -6.06 2.17 -3.05
C MET A 18 -4.92 1.86 -4.02
N ASN A 19 -5.19 1.14 -5.12
CA ASN A 19 -4.17 0.91 -6.16
C ASN A 19 -3.59 2.23 -6.70
N LEU A 20 -4.46 3.21 -6.98
CA LEU A 20 -4.02 4.53 -7.41
C LEU A 20 -3.18 5.23 -6.34
N ILE A 21 -3.61 5.18 -5.07
CA ILE A 21 -2.89 5.76 -3.93
C ILE A 21 -1.50 5.16 -3.79
N LEU A 22 -1.37 3.83 -3.86
CA LEU A 22 -0.09 3.14 -3.74
C LEU A 22 0.85 3.49 -4.89
N SER A 23 0.35 3.48 -6.12
CA SER A 23 1.13 3.86 -7.31
C SER A 23 1.65 5.30 -7.20
N SER A 24 0.79 6.25 -6.84
CA SER A 24 1.21 7.65 -6.64
C SER A 24 2.15 7.84 -5.44
N PHE A 25 2.04 6.99 -4.41
CA PHE A 25 2.93 7.05 -3.25
C PHE A 25 4.32 6.52 -3.59
N ASP A 26 4.41 5.43 -4.37
CA ASP A 26 5.67 4.91 -4.91
C ASP A 26 6.41 5.98 -5.73
N ASP A 27 5.71 6.65 -6.65
CA ASP A 27 6.26 7.78 -7.42
C ASP A 27 6.77 8.91 -6.50
N ALA A 28 6.00 9.24 -5.46
CA ALA A 28 6.34 10.31 -4.53
C ALA A 28 7.58 9.99 -3.68
N LEU A 29 7.77 8.73 -3.29
CA LEU A 29 8.95 8.25 -2.59
C LEU A 29 10.21 8.51 -3.41
N ASN A 30 10.16 8.25 -4.72
CA ASN A 30 11.27 8.48 -5.64
C ASN A 30 11.57 9.98 -5.83
N MET A 31 10.52 10.81 -6.02
CA MET A 31 10.71 12.23 -6.38
C MET A 31 11.01 13.15 -5.19
N THR A 32 10.32 12.94 -4.07
CA THR A 32 10.29 13.90 -2.94
C THR A 32 10.69 13.27 -1.61
N GLY A 33 10.91 11.95 -1.58
CA GLY A 33 11.11 11.18 -0.36
C GLY A 33 9.82 10.94 0.42
N VAL A 34 9.99 10.44 1.65
CA VAL A 34 8.88 10.03 2.51
C VAL A 34 8.16 11.25 3.06
N THR A 35 6.87 11.42 2.72
CA THR A 35 6.01 12.39 3.42
C THR A 35 5.61 11.82 4.79
N PRO A 36 6.06 12.42 5.92
CA PRO A 36 5.76 11.89 7.24
C PRO A 36 4.24 11.81 7.48
N GLY A 37 3.77 10.66 7.96
CA GLY A 37 2.36 10.41 8.27
C GLY A 37 1.48 10.00 7.09
N LEU A 38 1.89 10.19 5.83
CA LEU A 38 1.13 9.69 4.68
C LEU A 38 1.14 8.16 4.66
N TRP A 39 2.32 7.55 4.82
CA TRP A 39 2.44 6.09 4.95
C TRP A 39 1.58 5.55 6.09
N CYS A 40 1.61 6.18 7.27
CA CYS A 40 0.79 5.75 8.41
C CYS A 40 -0.70 5.64 8.02
N ARG A 41 -1.23 6.64 7.30
CA ARG A 41 -2.63 6.61 6.85
C ARG A 41 -2.90 5.51 5.82
N ILE A 42 -1.99 5.33 4.86
CA ILE A 42 -2.10 4.27 3.85
C ILE A 42 -2.09 2.90 4.54
N ARG A 43 -1.10 2.67 5.40
CA ARG A 43 -0.99 1.46 6.21
C ARG A 43 -2.25 1.20 7.01
N ASP A 44 -2.73 2.19 7.75
CA ASP A 44 -3.92 2.04 8.60
C ASP A 44 -5.16 1.66 7.76
N CYS A 45 -5.26 2.17 6.53
CA CYS A 45 -6.29 1.75 5.59
C CYS A 45 -6.09 0.30 5.10
N LEU A 46 -4.87 -0.10 4.74
CA LEU A 46 -4.55 -1.45 4.27
C LEU A 46 -4.85 -2.50 5.36
N ILE A 47 -4.45 -2.24 6.61
CA ILE A 47 -4.66 -3.19 7.71
C ILE A 47 -6.12 -3.21 8.20
N SER A 48 -6.90 -2.15 7.97
CA SER A 48 -8.32 -2.11 8.34
C SER A 48 -9.18 -3.12 7.57
N ASP A 49 -8.73 -3.53 6.38
CA ASP A 49 -9.38 -4.54 5.53
C ASP A 49 -8.30 -5.43 4.90
N LEU A 50 -7.54 -6.08 5.78
CA LEU A 50 -6.33 -6.83 5.42
C LEU A 50 -6.61 -7.94 4.41
N ASP A 51 -7.74 -8.63 4.53
CA ASP A 51 -8.10 -9.71 3.59
C ASP A 51 -8.41 -9.17 2.19
N MET A 52 -9.05 -8.00 2.07
CA MET A 52 -9.29 -7.36 0.77
C MET A 52 -7.99 -6.93 0.09
N PHE A 53 -6.99 -6.51 0.87
CA PHE A 53 -5.73 -5.98 0.37
C PHE A 53 -4.56 -6.95 0.39
N ARG A 54 -4.75 -8.19 0.86
CA ARG A 54 -3.69 -9.19 0.99
C ARG A 54 -2.87 -9.33 -0.29
N ASP A 55 -3.53 -9.60 -1.42
CA ASP A 55 -2.85 -9.83 -2.69
C ASP A 55 -2.15 -8.55 -3.20
N LEU A 56 -2.72 -7.39 -2.92
CA LEU A 56 -2.12 -6.11 -3.27
C LEU A 56 -0.85 -5.85 -2.45
N ILE A 57 -0.87 -6.14 -1.14
CA ILE A 57 0.32 -6.02 -0.27
C ILE A 57 1.39 -7.00 -0.74
N ARG A 58 1.02 -8.25 -1.02
CA ARG A 58 1.92 -9.31 -1.52
C ARG A 58 2.57 -8.89 -2.85
N TYR A 59 1.79 -8.35 -3.78
CA TYR A 59 2.28 -7.83 -5.07
C TYR A 59 3.35 -6.76 -4.88
N TRP A 60 3.06 -5.70 -4.13
CA TRP A 60 4.00 -4.60 -3.93
C TRP A 60 5.20 -4.99 -3.04
N ALA A 61 5.08 -6.03 -2.22
CA ALA A 61 6.19 -6.58 -1.44
C ALA A 61 7.14 -7.46 -2.25
N LEU A 62 6.79 -7.80 -3.51
CA LEU A 62 7.58 -8.68 -4.39
C LEU A 62 8.00 -9.97 -3.68
N ILE A 63 7.05 -10.62 -3.01
CA ILE A 63 7.34 -11.83 -2.21
C ILE A 63 7.56 -13.08 -3.05
N ASP A 64 7.01 -13.11 -4.26
CA ASP A 64 7.07 -14.24 -5.18
C ASP A 64 8.15 -14.02 -6.26
N GLU A 65 8.90 -12.91 -6.18
CA GLU A 65 9.90 -12.48 -7.14
C GLU A 65 11.30 -12.51 -6.48
N ASP A 66 12.28 -13.15 -7.12
CA ASP A 66 13.66 -13.27 -6.64
C ASP A 66 14.51 -11.98 -6.87
N TYR A 67 13.85 -10.85 -7.10
CA TYR A 67 14.51 -9.58 -7.43
C TYR A 67 14.94 -8.80 -6.18
N TYR A 68 16.22 -8.37 -6.18
CA TYR A 68 16.80 -7.53 -5.15
C TYR A 68 16.40 -6.05 -5.31
N GLU A 69 16.09 -5.61 -6.52
CA GLU A 69 15.59 -4.28 -6.83
C GLU A 69 14.06 -4.32 -6.89
N GLY A 70 13.41 -3.55 -6.03
CA GLY A 70 11.95 -3.45 -5.98
C GLY A 70 11.47 -2.02 -6.16
N PHE A 71 10.16 -1.82 -6.16
CA PHE A 71 9.53 -0.52 -6.01
C PHE A 71 10.01 0.18 -4.73
N GLU A 72 9.97 1.50 -4.68
CA GLU A 72 10.27 2.28 -3.47
C GLU A 72 9.34 1.90 -2.31
N LEU A 73 8.12 1.47 -2.64
CA LEU A 73 7.11 0.97 -1.72
C LEU A 73 7.42 -0.43 -1.15
N THR A 74 8.31 -1.20 -1.78
CA THR A 74 8.58 -2.61 -1.43
C THR A 74 8.98 -2.82 0.04
N PRO A 75 9.91 -2.02 0.63
CA PRO A 75 10.29 -2.20 2.03
C PRO A 75 9.11 -2.03 2.99
N TYR A 76 8.24 -1.06 2.72
CA TYR A 76 7.04 -0.78 3.52
C TYR A 76 6.05 -1.94 3.49
N MET A 77 5.86 -2.56 2.34
CA MET A 77 4.93 -3.69 2.20
C MET A 77 5.50 -4.95 2.83
N ARG A 78 6.81 -5.17 2.74
CA ARG A 78 7.50 -6.28 3.42
C ARG A 78 7.37 -6.21 4.95
N GLU A 79 7.37 -5.00 5.53
CA GLU A 79 7.07 -4.83 6.96
C GLU A 79 5.68 -5.38 7.32
N LEU A 80 4.67 -5.12 6.48
CA LEU A 80 3.31 -5.63 6.69
C LEU A 80 3.24 -7.15 6.51
N VAL A 81 3.94 -7.69 5.51
CA VAL A 81 4.02 -9.14 5.30
C VAL A 81 4.59 -9.84 6.53
N VAL A 82 5.68 -9.32 7.09
CA VAL A 82 6.29 -9.87 8.31
C VAL A 82 5.36 -9.70 9.52
N GLN A 83 4.79 -8.51 9.69
CA GLN A 83 3.98 -8.20 10.87
C GLN A 83 2.65 -8.99 10.92
N TYR A 84 2.03 -9.22 9.76
CA TYR A 84 0.70 -9.84 9.67
C TYR A 84 0.72 -11.25 9.06
N SER A 85 1.91 -11.82 8.81
CA SER A 85 2.07 -13.17 8.25
C SER A 85 1.28 -13.36 6.95
N LEU A 86 1.46 -12.42 6.02
CA LEU A 86 0.69 -12.37 4.76
C LEU A 86 1.19 -13.31 3.68
#